data_AF-A0A920J3A1-F1
#
_entry.id   AF-A0A920J3A1-F1
#
_cell.length_a   1.000
_cell.length_b   1.000
_cell.length_c   1.000
_cell.angle_alpha   90.00
_cell.angle_beta   90.00
_cell.angle_gamma   90.00
#
_symmetry.space_group_name_H-M   'P 1'
#
loop_
_entity.id
_entity.type
_entity.pdbx_description
1 polymer ?
#
loop_
_entity_poly.entity_id
_entity_poly.type
_entity_poly.pdbx_seq_one_letter_code
_entity_poly.pdbx_strand_id
1 'polypeptide(L)'
;MRQWISLEAFDGSSIKVSDWPLSRKINALAGIGNPNKFFDTLRFLGMDPIEHSFPDHYDFMEEDLNFEENLPIVMTEKDAIRSEDLNHLDFWYLRIKVSPPENLLDRILDKIKDK
;
A
#
# COMPACT_ATOMS: atom_id res chain seq x y z
N MET A 1 13.08 -15.87 -4.39
CA MET A 1 12.09 -14.89 -4.86
C MET A 1 12.56 -13.53 -4.37
N ARG A 2 12.88 -12.58 -5.25
CA ARG A 2 13.22 -11.20 -4.82
C ARG A 2 11.92 -10.43 -4.69
N GLN A 3 11.67 -9.85 -3.52
CA GLN A 3 10.56 -8.96 -3.27
C GLN A 3 11.12 -7.54 -3.20
N TRP A 4 10.50 -6.61 -3.92
CA TRP A 4 10.83 -5.20 -3.82
C TRP A 4 9.64 -4.48 -3.19
N ILE A 5 9.86 -3.85 -2.04
CA ILE A 5 8.85 -3.11 -1.30
C ILE A 5 9.24 -1.63 -1.32
N SER A 6 8.32 -0.79 -1.77
CA SER A 6 8.50 0.65 -1.88
C SER A 6 7.23 1.40 -1.48
N LEU A 7 7.40 2.65 -1.06
CA LEU A 7 6.33 3.64 -1.01
C LEU A 7 6.38 4.42 -2.32
N GLU A 8 5.25 4.53 -2.99
CA GLU A 8 5.10 5.28 -4.23
C GLU A 8 4.11 6.43 -4.02
N ALA A 9 4.38 7.58 -4.63
CA ALA A 9 3.50 8.74 -4.66
C ALA A 9 2.76 8.83 -6.01
N PHE A 10 1.73 9.65 -6.08
CA PHE A 10 0.92 9.84 -7.29
C PHE A 10 1.67 10.51 -8.44
N ASP A 11 2.72 11.28 -8.15
CA ASP A 11 3.59 11.90 -9.15
C ASP A 11 4.60 10.91 -9.78
N GLY A 12 4.58 9.64 -9.35
CA GLY A 12 5.49 8.59 -9.80
C GLY A 12 6.78 8.47 -9.00
N SER A 13 6.99 9.31 -7.98
CA SER A 13 8.11 9.18 -7.05
C SER A 13 8.04 7.85 -6.31
N SER A 14 9.19 7.18 -6.16
CA SER A 14 9.28 5.88 -5.50
C SER A 14 10.47 5.81 -4.56
N ILE A 15 10.21 5.40 -3.31
CA ILE A 15 11.20 5.32 -2.25
C ILE A 15 11.15 3.91 -1.65
N LYS A 16 12.31 3.26 -1.49
CA LYS A 16 12.36 2.00 -0.72
C LYS A 16 11.96 2.27 0.72
N VAL A 17 11.19 1.38 1.33
CA VAL A 17 10.74 1.58 2.72
C VAL A 17 11.92 1.72 3.70
N SER A 18 13.04 1.05 3.42
CA SER A 18 14.29 1.20 4.18
C SER A 18 14.85 2.62 4.15
N ASP A 19 14.69 3.31 3.04
CA ASP A 19 15.32 4.59 2.72
C ASP A 19 14.35 5.78 2.97
N TRP A 20 13.23 5.51 3.66
CA TRP A 20 12.18 6.48 3.93
C TRP A 20 12.72 7.71 4.69
N PRO A 21 12.61 8.93 4.12
CA PRO A 21 13.23 10.13 4.70
C PRO A 21 12.35 10.87 5.70
N LEU A 22 11.03 10.60 5.72
CA LEU A 22 10.07 11.28 6.60
C LEU A 22 9.90 10.52 7.92
N SER A 23 8.98 11.00 8.76
CA SER A 23 8.61 10.35 10.02
C SER A 23 8.22 8.88 9.81
N ARG A 24 8.64 8.01 10.74
CA ARG A 24 8.19 6.62 10.81
C ARG A 24 6.78 6.51 11.39
N LYS A 25 6.35 7.50 12.19
CA LYS A 25 4.96 7.67 12.60
C LYS A 25 4.16 8.23 11.42
N ILE A 26 3.14 7.51 10.98
CA ILE A 26 2.38 7.79 9.75
C ILE A 26 0.88 7.60 9.98
N ASN A 27 0.05 8.31 9.22
CA ASN A 27 -1.37 7.99 9.11
C ASN A 27 -1.52 6.85 8.10
N ALA A 28 -2.00 5.69 8.54
CA ALA A 28 -2.13 4.50 7.70
C ALA A 28 -3.60 4.22 7.37
N LEU A 29 -3.97 4.19 6.09
CA LEU A 29 -5.36 4.05 5.65
C LEU A 29 -5.58 2.72 4.94
N ALA A 30 -6.70 2.06 5.25
CA ALA A 30 -7.08 0.81 4.59
C ALA A 30 -8.59 0.67 4.43
N GLY A 31 -9.05 0.66 3.18
CA GLY A 31 -10.42 0.37 2.73
C GLY A 31 -10.54 -1.04 2.14
N ILE A 32 -10.04 -2.05 2.88
CA ILE A 32 -9.95 -3.45 2.42
C ILE A 32 -10.54 -4.42 3.45
N GLY A 33 -11.02 -5.58 3.02
CA GLY A 33 -11.67 -6.56 3.92
C GLY A 33 -10.83 -7.12 5.09
N ASN A 34 -9.50 -6.93 5.11
CA ASN A 34 -8.65 -7.23 6.27
C ASN A 34 -7.55 -6.16 6.45
N PRO A 35 -7.88 -5.02 7.07
CA PRO A 35 -6.99 -3.87 7.20
C PRO A 35 -5.80 -4.15 8.12
N ASN A 36 -5.97 -4.98 9.16
CA ASN A 36 -4.91 -5.32 10.11
C ASN A 36 -3.67 -5.90 9.43
N LYS A 37 -3.85 -6.70 8.37
CA LYS A 37 -2.70 -7.24 7.59
C LYS A 37 -1.85 -6.13 6.98
N PHE A 38 -2.46 -5.04 6.54
CA PHE A 38 -1.74 -3.91 5.99
C PHE A 38 -0.96 -3.17 7.08
N PHE A 39 -1.60 -2.88 8.23
CA PHE A 39 -0.94 -2.22 9.34
C PHE A 39 0.21 -3.04 9.93
N ASP A 40 0.02 -4.35 10.08
CA ASP A 40 1.06 -5.27 10.55
C ASP A 40 2.24 -5.35 9.55
N THR A 41 1.96 -5.26 8.25
CA THR A 41 3.00 -5.18 7.23
C THR A 41 3.81 -3.89 7.38
N LEU A 42 3.17 -2.74 7.60
CA LEU A 42 3.85 -1.46 7.84
C LEU A 42 4.73 -1.52 9.10
N ARG A 43 4.23 -2.11 10.19
CA ARG A 43 5.00 -2.35 11.42
C ARG A 43 6.22 -3.23 11.17
N PHE A 44 6.03 -4.34 10.45
CA PHE A 44 7.12 -5.25 10.09
C PHE A 44 8.22 -4.55 9.28
N LEU A 45 7.85 -3.55 8.48
CA LEU A 45 8.78 -2.73 7.70
C LEU A 45 9.41 -1.57 8.49
N GLY A 46 9.14 -1.48 9.80
CA GLY A 46 9.73 -0.48 10.69
C GLY A 46 8.98 0.85 10.75
N MET A 47 7.72 0.91 10.30
CA MET A 47 6.85 2.07 10.49
C MET A 47 6.02 1.96 11.78
N ASP A 48 5.45 3.09 12.22
CA ASP A 48 4.56 3.22 13.37
C ASP A 48 3.20 3.79 12.90
N PRO A 49 2.28 2.93 12.42
CA PRO A 49 1.03 3.38 11.83
C PRO A 49 0.01 3.82 12.90
N ILE A 50 -0.50 5.04 12.75
CA ILE A 50 -1.82 5.44 13.27
C ILE A 50 -2.86 4.83 12.34
N GLU A 51 -3.61 3.86 12.84
CA GLU A 51 -4.51 3.04 12.03
C GLU A 51 -5.85 3.74 11.76
N HIS A 52 -6.18 3.90 10.47
CA HIS A 52 -7.46 4.39 9.98
C HIS A 52 -8.09 3.34 9.07
N SER A 53 -9.01 2.56 9.63
CA SER A 53 -9.74 1.52 8.89
C SER A 53 -11.04 2.07 8.32
N PHE A 54 -11.29 1.78 7.06
CA PHE A 54 -12.50 2.17 6.34
C PHE A 54 -13.24 0.93 5.81
N PRO A 55 -14.54 1.05 5.49
CA PRO A 55 -15.27 -0.02 4.81
C PRO A 55 -14.54 -0.51 3.54
N ASP A 56 -14.73 -1.78 3.19
CA ASP A 56 -14.22 -2.26 1.91
C ASP A 56 -14.89 -1.48 0.78
N HIS A 57 -14.09 -1.05 -0.19
CA HIS A 57 -14.58 -0.21 -1.30
C HIS A 57 -15.01 1.20 -0.91
N TYR A 58 -14.44 1.73 0.17
CA TYR A 58 -14.66 3.13 0.54
C TYR A 58 -14.07 4.10 -0.49
N ASP A 59 -14.83 5.14 -0.82
CA ASP A 59 -14.41 6.27 -1.63
C ASP A 59 -14.01 7.41 -0.68
N PHE A 60 -12.72 7.72 -0.62
CA PHE A 60 -12.19 8.75 0.28
C PHE A 60 -12.59 10.15 -0.15
N MET A 61 -13.01 10.97 0.80
CA MET A 61 -13.20 12.42 0.62
C MET A 61 -12.05 13.20 1.27
N GLU A 62 -11.84 14.46 0.89
CA GLU A 62 -10.78 15.29 1.48
C GLU A 62 -10.90 15.39 3.02
N GLU A 63 -12.13 15.45 3.54
CA GLU A 63 -12.40 15.55 4.97
C GLU A 63 -11.96 14.29 5.75
N ASP A 64 -11.99 13.12 5.11
CA ASP A 64 -11.55 11.85 5.71
C ASP A 64 -10.03 11.79 5.91
N LEU A 65 -9.29 12.67 5.22
CA LEU A 65 -7.83 12.70 5.16
C LEU A 65 -7.23 13.87 5.94
N ASN A 66 -8.08 14.68 6.60
CA ASN A 66 -7.67 15.82 7.40
C ASN A 66 -7.32 15.39 8.84
N PHE A 67 -6.09 14.92 9.03
CA PHE A 67 -5.60 14.49 10.34
C PHE A 67 -4.93 15.65 11.10
N GLU A 68 -5.10 15.71 12.43
CA GLU A 68 -4.58 16.80 13.27
C GLU A 68 -3.03 16.89 13.26
N GLU A 69 -2.34 15.77 13.07
CA GLU A 69 -0.90 15.74 12.93
C GLU A 69 -0.52 15.76 11.43
N ASN A 70 0.37 16.69 11.04
CA ASN A 70 0.93 16.78 9.69
C ASN A 70 1.94 15.64 9.44
N LEU A 71 1.46 14.40 9.51
CA LEU A 71 2.21 13.18 9.27
C LEU A 71 1.94 12.65 7.86
N PRO A 72 2.91 11.94 7.26
CA PRO A 72 2.70 11.29 5.97
C PRO A 72 1.50 10.35 5.99
N ILE A 73 0.74 10.36 4.90
CA ILE A 73 -0.39 9.46 4.68
C ILE A 73 0.09 8.30 3.82
N VAL A 74 -0.09 7.08 4.31
CA VAL A 74 0.25 5.85 3.62
C VAL A 74 -0.98 4.96 3.51
N MET A 75 -1.35 4.58 2.29
CA MET A 75 -2.51 3.73 2.04
C MET A 75 -2.15 2.46 1.26
N THR A 76 -3.13 1.60 1.03
CA THR A 76 -2.95 0.45 0.14
C THR A 76 -2.92 0.89 -1.32
N GLU A 77 -2.25 0.13 -2.20
CA GLU A 77 -2.26 0.43 -3.66
C GLU A 77 -3.68 0.44 -4.23
N LYS A 78 -4.59 -0.39 -3.70
CA LYS A 78 -6.00 -0.43 -4.12
C LYS A 78 -6.75 0.86 -3.76
N ASP A 79 -6.47 1.39 -2.59
CA ASP A 79 -7.10 2.61 -2.09
C ASP A 79 -6.55 3.84 -2.82
N ALA A 80 -5.26 3.84 -3.15
CA ALA A 80 -4.65 4.91 -3.94
C ALA A 80 -5.31 5.10 -5.31
N ILE A 81 -5.60 4.01 -6.03
CA ILE A 81 -6.30 4.07 -7.33
C ILE A 81 -7.68 4.76 -7.22
N ARG A 82 -8.33 4.67 -6.06
CA ARG A 82 -9.64 5.34 -5.83
C ARG A 82 -9.51 6.79 -5.39
N SER A 83 -8.34 7.18 -4.89
CA SER A 83 -8.05 8.51 -4.38
C SER A 83 -7.21 9.36 -5.36
N GLU A 84 -7.05 8.92 -6.61
CA GLU A 84 -6.24 9.64 -7.62
C GLU A 84 -6.66 11.10 -7.79
N ASP A 85 -7.96 11.41 -7.69
CA ASP A 85 -8.50 12.76 -7.85
C ASP A 85 -8.14 13.71 -6.68
N LEU A 86 -7.77 13.17 -5.52
CA LEU A 86 -7.40 13.98 -4.33
C LEU A 86 -5.97 14.55 -4.44
N ASN A 87 -5.12 13.93 -5.28
CA ASN A 87 -3.78 14.37 -5.73
C ASN A 87 -2.98 15.29 -4.77
N HIS A 88 -2.84 14.90 -3.51
CA HIS A 88 -2.06 15.61 -2.51
C HIS A 88 -0.58 15.18 -2.53
N LEU A 89 0.32 16.16 -2.36
CA LEU A 89 1.77 15.99 -2.42
C LEU A 89 2.35 15.03 -1.35
N ASP A 90 1.61 14.78 -0.27
CA ASP A 90 2.08 14.00 0.89
C ASP A 90 1.47 12.60 0.99
N PHE A 91 0.80 12.12 -0.07
CA PHE A 91 0.16 10.81 -0.09
C PHE A 91 1.06 9.75 -0.75
N TRP A 92 1.19 8.63 -0.07
CA TRP A 92 1.98 7.49 -0.49
C TRP A 92 1.16 6.22 -0.42
N TYR A 93 1.53 5.22 -1.22
CA TYR A 93 0.96 3.89 -1.12
C TYR A 93 2.03 2.81 -1.12
N LEU A 94 1.75 1.72 -0.41
CA LEU A 94 2.67 0.59 -0.31
C LEU A 94 2.60 -0.26 -1.58
N ARG A 95 3.69 -0.28 -2.35
CA ARG A 95 3.88 -1.14 -3.52
C ARG A 95 4.68 -2.36 -3.15
N ILE A 96 4.17 -3.54 -3.49
CA ILE A 96 4.88 -4.81 -3.34
C ILE A 96 5.01 -5.46 -4.71
N LYS A 97 6.23 -5.51 -5.25
CA LYS A 97 6.53 -6.26 -6.48
C LYS A 97 7.10 -7.63 -6.13
N VAL A 98 6.45 -8.66 -6.66
CA VAL A 98 6.88 -10.06 -6.57
C VAL A 98 7.19 -10.56 -7.98
N SER A 99 8.39 -11.10 -8.18
CA SER A 99 8.71 -11.81 -9.41
C SER A 99 8.22 -13.27 -9.29
N PRO A 100 7.30 -13.71 -10.17
CA PRO A 100 6.88 -15.10 -10.17
C PRO A 100 8.06 -16.02 -10.51
N PRO A 101 8.05 -17.28 -10.04
CA PRO A 101 9.05 -18.25 -10.45
C PRO A 101 8.92 -18.53 -11.96
N GLU A 102 10.04 -18.76 -12.64
CA GLU A 102 10.11 -18.90 -14.10
C GLU A 102 9.19 -20.01 -14.64
N ASN A 103 8.99 -21.08 -13.87
CA ASN A 103 8.15 -22.22 -14.24
C ASN A 103 6.67 -22.07 -13.85
N LEU A 104 6.21 -20.88 -13.45
CA LEU A 104 4.81 -20.67 -13.06
C LEU A 104 3.84 -21.01 -14.19
N LEU A 105 4.18 -20.61 -15.42
CA LEU A 105 3.35 -20.87 -16.62
C LEU A 105 3.19 -22.36 -16.87
N ASP A 106 4.29 -23.11 -16.85
CA ASP A 106 4.27 -24.56 -17.05
C ASP A 106 3.40 -25.25 -16.00
N ARG A 107 3.54 -24.87 -14.72
CA ARG A 107 2.75 -25.42 -13.62
C ARG A 107 1.26 -25.11 -13.71
N ILE A 108 0.89 -23.96 -14.27
CA ILE A 108 -0.51 -23.60 -14.52
C ILE A 108 -1.06 -24.44 -15.68
N LEU A 109 -0.29 -24.56 -16.78
CA LEU A 109 -0.69 -25.33 -17.96
C LEU A 109 -0.87 -26.81 -17.65
N ASP A 110 -0.01 -27.40 -16.83
CA ASP A 110 -0.14 -28.80 -16.40
C ASP A 110 -1.44 -29.03 -15.61
N LYS A 111 -1.81 -28.09 -14.72
CA LYS A 111 -3.05 -28.18 -13.95
C LYS A 111 -4.34 -27.97 -14.74
N ILE A 112 -4.26 -27.30 -15.90
CA ILE A 112 -5.42 -27.08 -16.78
C ILE A 112 -5.63 -28.29 -17.69
N LYS A 113 -4.56 -29.00 -18.07
CA LYS A 113 -4.63 -30.20 -18.94
C LYS A 113 -5.13 -31.46 -18.23
N ASP A 114 -5.03 -31.52 -16.90
CA ASP A 114 -5.56 -32.62 -16.07
C ASP A 114 -7.07 -32.47 -15.76
N LYS A 115 -7.82 -31.67 -16.53
CA LYS A 115 -9.28 -31.52 -16.46
C LYS A 115 -9.91 -31.78 -17.83
#